data_AF-A0A8J3LX96-F1
#
_entry.id   AF-A0A8J3LX96-F1
#
_cell.length_a   1.000
_cell.length_b   1.000
_cell.length_c   1.000
_cell.angle_alpha   90.00
_cell.angle_beta   90.00
_cell.angle_gamma   90.00
#
_symmetry.space_group_name_H-M   'P 1'
#
loop_
_entity.id
_entity.type
_entity.pdbx_description
1 polymer ?
#
loop_
_entity_poly.entity_id
_entity_poly.type
_entity_poly.pdbx_seq_one_letter_code
_entity_poly.pdbx_strand_id
1 'polypeptide(L)'
;MTTKRIRSRAQEARSLLARYAFVSFREVWLPPSGAQRRRVWCLAASAAYVAAALGLLAVLMIPAGVPLPAVRKVCTSDALEAKAVAGLANFAGWLRRNGTYGFIGEVGWPSNRDSGQWNRLADTWYTAADRIGLPVTAWAAGSWPADYPMAIYRSGPDPATVNVAGPQAAVVERHGSTDRYPRGVNLAYGSFGAGDSNAAFGAGNPGRYGLDYGYEVPATYHDLAARGVRLVRLAVNWERLQPVPFGPLSGDELARVRSAFRQAGQAGLTVLLDLHGYGDFFAGGGSHGQLRRLVLGSPALPTTALADFWQRTAQAVADMPAVVAYGILNEPTRLAAGGRAGARIWERASQQAVDAIRRTGATAAVMISGYLPMGPPAWGQMHPRAWIRDPLGRVAYESHAYFDSDGSGRYLASYADEVRRVDPVPSRCQWLPPLAVQVLPTGR
;
A
#
# COMPACT_ATOMS: atom_id res chain seq x y z
N MET A 1 29.63 16.06 -32.12
CA MET A 1 30.21 15.31 -30.99
C MET A 1 29.18 14.27 -30.49
N THR A 2 28.97 13.17 -31.23
CA THR A 2 27.95 12.18 -30.81
C THR A 2 28.16 10.79 -31.43
N THR A 3 29.41 10.34 -31.57
CA THR A 3 29.71 8.98 -32.06
C THR A 3 30.84 8.26 -31.31
N LYS A 4 31.51 8.94 -30.35
CA LYS A 4 32.61 8.35 -29.57
C LYS A 4 32.21 7.68 -28.23
N ARG A 5 30.99 7.90 -27.72
CA ARG A 5 30.54 7.32 -26.42
C ARG A 5 29.82 5.97 -26.51
N ILE A 6 29.50 5.48 -27.72
CA ILE A 6 28.84 4.17 -27.90
C ILE A 6 29.88 3.03 -28.01
N ARG A 7 31.12 3.33 -28.41
CA ARG A 7 32.18 2.31 -28.54
C ARG A 7 32.78 1.82 -27.22
N SER A 8 32.71 2.58 -26.12
CA SER A 8 33.31 2.14 -24.84
C SER A 8 32.47 1.13 -24.05
N ARG A 9 31.14 1.13 -24.20
CA ARG A 9 30.26 0.18 -23.49
C ARG A 9 30.22 -1.22 -24.12
N ALA A 10 30.58 -1.35 -25.40
CA ALA A 10 30.67 -2.64 -26.09
C ALA A 10 31.95 -3.43 -25.73
N GLN A 11 32.97 -2.75 -25.20
CA GLN A 11 34.26 -3.37 -24.87
C GLN A 11 34.28 -3.95 -23.44
N GLU A 12 33.50 -3.38 -22.50
CA GLU A 12 33.32 -3.93 -21.14
C GLU A 12 32.38 -5.16 -21.10
N ALA A 13 31.42 -5.27 -22.02
CA ALA A 13 30.56 -6.46 -22.09
C ALA A 13 31.29 -7.73 -22.58
N ARG A 14 32.41 -7.56 -23.30
CA ARG A 14 33.25 -8.68 -23.79
C ARG A 14 34.17 -9.27 -22.72
N SER A 15 34.46 -8.56 -21.62
CA SER A 15 35.35 -9.07 -20.56
C SER A 15 34.60 -9.87 -19.47
N LEU A 16 33.29 -9.70 -19.35
CA LEU A 16 32.44 -10.44 -18.37
C LEU A 16 32.05 -11.84 -18.86
N LEU A 17 31.88 -12.03 -20.17
CA LEU A 17 31.57 -13.35 -20.75
C LEU A 17 32.74 -14.34 -20.73
N ALA A 18 33.97 -13.85 -20.55
CA ALA A 18 35.17 -14.70 -20.48
C ALA A 18 35.40 -15.36 -19.10
N ARG A 19 34.58 -15.05 -18.06
CA ARG A 19 34.79 -15.56 -16.69
C ARG A 19 33.83 -16.69 -16.25
N TYR A 20 32.87 -17.10 -17.08
CA TYR A 20 31.87 -18.12 -16.71
C TYR A 20 31.94 -19.43 -17.52
N ALA A 21 32.99 -19.65 -18.29
CA ALA A 21 33.20 -20.89 -19.04
C ALA A 21 34.36 -21.71 -18.45
N PHE A 22 34.21 -22.20 -17.22
CA PHE A 22 35.02 -23.29 -16.67
C PHE A 22 34.11 -24.21 -15.86
N VAL A 23 33.48 -25.16 -16.55
CA VAL A 23 32.96 -26.37 -15.94
C VAL A 23 33.69 -27.54 -16.57
N SER A 24 34.45 -28.21 -15.72
CA SER A 24 35.26 -29.40 -15.99
C SER A 24 34.38 -30.57 -16.44
N PHE A 25 34.67 -31.15 -17.61
CA PHE A 25 34.32 -32.54 -17.92
C PHE A 25 35.60 -33.29 -18.27
N ARG A 26 35.99 -34.18 -17.35
CA ARG A 26 37.05 -35.16 -17.52
C ARG A 26 36.42 -36.50 -17.91
N GLU A 27 37.14 -37.21 -18.78
CA GLU A 27 37.04 -38.63 -19.15
C GLU A 27 35.99 -39.03 -20.21
N VAL A 28 36.47 -39.53 -21.36
CA VAL A 28 36.53 -40.97 -21.72
C VAL A 28 36.89 -41.14 -23.22
N TRP A 29 38.00 -41.83 -23.47
CA TRP A 29 38.41 -42.67 -24.63
C TRP A 29 39.05 -42.13 -25.93
N LEU A 30 40.04 -42.92 -26.38
CA LEU A 30 40.99 -42.83 -27.51
C LEU A 30 40.39 -43.26 -28.88
N PRO A 31 41.09 -43.07 -30.03
CA PRO A 31 40.49 -42.73 -31.34
C PRO A 31 40.25 -43.93 -32.27
N PRO A 32 39.58 -43.71 -33.43
CA PRO A 32 40.33 -43.84 -34.68
C PRO A 32 39.99 -42.80 -35.78
N SER A 33 40.85 -42.86 -36.81
CA SER A 33 41.07 -42.03 -37.99
C SER A 33 39.90 -41.88 -38.98
N GLY A 34 39.99 -40.85 -39.84
CA GLY A 34 39.26 -40.80 -41.11
C GLY A 34 38.69 -39.42 -41.46
N ALA A 35 39.16 -38.86 -42.57
CA ALA A 35 38.87 -37.51 -43.08
C ALA A 35 37.41 -37.29 -43.59
N GLN A 36 36.43 -38.02 -43.07
CA GLN A 36 35.05 -38.02 -43.56
C GLN A 36 34.05 -37.37 -42.58
N ARG A 37 34.52 -36.68 -41.54
CA ARG A 37 33.67 -35.97 -40.56
C ARG A 37 33.65 -34.45 -40.67
N ARG A 38 34.38 -33.82 -41.60
CA ARG A 38 34.35 -32.34 -41.70
C ARG A 38 33.08 -31.77 -42.35
N ARG A 39 32.39 -32.52 -43.22
CA ARG A 39 31.13 -32.05 -43.84
C ARG A 39 29.88 -32.25 -42.98
N VAL A 40 29.82 -33.32 -42.18
CA VAL A 40 28.66 -33.60 -41.30
C VAL A 40 28.67 -32.70 -40.06
N TRP A 41 29.86 -32.37 -39.53
CA TRP A 41 29.98 -31.48 -38.37
C TRP A 41 29.70 -30.01 -38.67
N CYS A 42 30.00 -29.53 -39.88
CA CYS A 42 29.62 -28.18 -40.28
C CYS A 42 28.10 -28.02 -40.40
N LEU A 43 27.39 -29.01 -40.95
CA LEU A 43 25.92 -28.96 -41.06
C LEU A 43 25.23 -29.08 -39.69
N ALA A 44 25.73 -29.94 -38.80
CA ALA A 44 25.18 -30.08 -37.44
C ALA A 44 25.45 -28.85 -36.57
N ALA A 45 26.62 -28.21 -36.70
CA ALA A 45 26.94 -26.96 -36.00
C ALA A 45 26.10 -25.77 -36.52
N SER A 46 25.84 -25.70 -37.83
CA SER A 46 24.95 -24.68 -38.41
C SER A 46 23.50 -24.86 -37.99
N ALA A 47 23.00 -26.10 -37.93
CA ALA A 47 21.64 -26.39 -37.46
C ALA A 47 21.48 -26.06 -35.96
N ALA A 48 22.48 -26.37 -35.14
CA ALA A 48 22.49 -26.00 -33.72
C ALA A 48 22.55 -24.47 -33.50
N TYR A 49 23.27 -23.74 -34.35
CA TYR A 49 23.33 -22.28 -34.28
C TYR A 49 22.01 -21.61 -34.71
N VAL A 50 21.33 -22.15 -35.73
CA VAL A 50 20.00 -21.67 -36.15
C VAL A 50 18.95 -22.02 -35.11
N ALA A 51 18.99 -23.22 -34.51
CA ALA A 51 18.08 -23.60 -33.42
C ALA A 51 18.31 -22.76 -32.14
N ALA A 52 19.56 -22.45 -31.79
CA ALA A 52 19.89 -21.57 -30.68
C ALA A 52 19.52 -20.10 -30.95
N ALA A 53 19.67 -19.62 -32.19
CA ALA A 53 19.25 -18.28 -32.59
C ALA A 53 17.72 -18.14 -32.63
N LEU A 54 16.99 -19.15 -33.11
CA LEU A 54 15.54 -19.22 -33.06
C LEU A 54 15.02 -19.38 -31.62
N GLY A 55 15.72 -20.14 -30.78
CA GLY A 55 15.44 -20.23 -29.35
C GLY A 55 15.67 -18.91 -28.61
N LEU A 56 16.72 -18.15 -28.94
CA LEU A 56 16.95 -16.80 -28.40
C LEU A 56 15.91 -15.77 -28.89
N LEU A 57 15.45 -15.89 -30.14
CA LEU A 57 14.34 -15.09 -30.67
C LEU A 57 13.00 -15.45 -30.02
N ALA A 58 12.76 -16.72 -29.68
CA ALA A 58 11.59 -17.16 -28.92
C ALA A 58 11.63 -16.68 -27.45
N VAL A 59 12.81 -16.50 -26.86
CA VAL A 59 12.98 -15.92 -25.50
C VAL A 59 12.86 -14.39 -25.49
N LEU A 60 12.99 -13.73 -26.65
CA LEU A 60 12.69 -12.30 -26.83
C LEU A 60 11.23 -12.02 -27.20
N MET A 61 10.47 -13.05 -27.53
CA MET A 61 9.01 -12.97 -27.69
C MET A 61 8.37 -13.22 -26.33
N ILE A 62 8.35 -12.17 -25.50
CA ILE A 62 7.37 -12.05 -24.42
C ILE A 62 6.02 -12.39 -25.08
N PRO A 63 5.25 -13.38 -24.59
CA PRO A 63 3.90 -13.55 -25.11
C PRO A 63 3.21 -12.23 -24.88
N ALA A 64 2.89 -11.53 -25.98
CA ALA A 64 2.16 -10.27 -25.92
C ALA A 64 0.98 -10.53 -24.99
N GLY A 65 1.08 -9.94 -23.80
CA GLY A 65 0.15 -10.21 -22.72
C GLY A 65 -1.26 -10.02 -23.25
N VAL A 66 -2.18 -10.85 -22.75
CA VAL A 66 -3.63 -10.71 -22.90
C VAL A 66 -3.97 -9.28 -23.30
N PRO A 67 -4.51 -9.03 -24.52
CA PRO A 67 -4.68 -7.68 -25.03
C PRO A 67 -5.34 -6.84 -23.95
N LEU A 68 -4.64 -5.77 -23.52
CA LEU A 68 -5.20 -4.82 -22.56
C LEU A 68 -6.58 -4.44 -23.10
N PRO A 69 -7.66 -4.58 -22.30
CA PRO A 69 -9.01 -4.31 -22.77
C PRO A 69 -9.03 -2.94 -23.46
N ALA A 70 -9.70 -2.85 -24.62
CA ALA A 70 -9.90 -1.59 -25.32
C ALA A 70 -10.33 -0.54 -24.29
N VAL A 71 -9.62 0.59 -24.23
CA VAL A 71 -9.78 1.61 -23.20
C VAL A 71 -11.28 1.93 -23.02
N ARG A 72 -11.87 1.57 -21.87
CA ARG A 72 -13.28 1.86 -21.58
C ARG A 72 -13.36 3.07 -20.66
N LYS A 73 -14.06 4.12 -21.10
CA LYS A 73 -14.47 5.27 -20.28
C LYS A 73 -15.36 4.82 -19.13
N VAL A 74 -15.14 5.30 -17.90
CA VAL A 74 -16.15 5.20 -16.82
C VAL A 74 -17.01 6.44 -16.89
N CYS A 75 -18.31 6.27 -17.05
CA CYS A 75 -19.26 7.37 -17.04
C CYS A 75 -20.09 7.35 -15.75
N THR A 76 -20.43 8.53 -15.27
CA THR A 76 -21.06 8.76 -13.97
C THR A 76 -22.45 9.36 -14.13
N SER A 77 -23.30 9.11 -13.15
CA SER A 77 -24.72 9.47 -13.16
C SER A 77 -24.98 10.90 -12.66
N ASP A 78 -24.11 11.41 -11.78
CA ASP A 78 -24.20 12.76 -11.21
C ASP A 78 -22.84 13.44 -11.05
N ALA A 79 -22.86 14.66 -10.49
CA ALA A 79 -21.69 15.50 -10.30
C ALA A 79 -20.75 14.99 -9.18
N LEU A 80 -21.28 14.37 -8.13
CA LEU A 80 -20.48 13.86 -7.03
C LEU A 80 -19.71 12.61 -7.44
N GLU A 81 -20.37 11.70 -8.16
CA GLU A 81 -19.71 10.58 -8.83
C GLU A 81 -18.64 11.09 -9.80
N ALA A 82 -18.94 12.12 -10.61
CA ALA A 82 -17.98 12.69 -11.55
C ALA A 82 -16.74 13.23 -10.82
N LYS A 83 -16.92 13.93 -9.70
CA LYS A 83 -15.83 14.41 -8.83
C LYS A 83 -14.98 13.26 -8.29
N ALA A 84 -15.62 12.22 -7.74
CA ALA A 84 -14.93 11.08 -7.15
C ALA A 84 -14.08 10.32 -8.19
N VAL A 85 -14.66 10.01 -9.35
CA VAL A 85 -13.96 9.29 -10.45
C VAL A 85 -12.89 10.17 -11.09
N ALA A 86 -13.14 11.47 -11.29
CA ALA A 86 -12.12 12.40 -11.79
C ALA A 86 -10.95 12.54 -10.82
N GLY A 87 -11.21 12.53 -9.51
CA GLY A 87 -10.15 12.52 -8.51
C GLY A 87 -9.28 11.28 -8.59
N LEU A 88 -9.89 10.11 -8.74
CA LEU A 88 -9.14 8.87 -8.94
C LEU A 88 -8.31 8.91 -10.25
N ALA A 89 -8.87 9.47 -11.32
CA ALA A 89 -8.17 9.70 -12.57
C ALA A 89 -6.97 10.67 -12.41
N ASN A 90 -7.10 11.71 -11.59
CA ASN A 90 -6.01 12.63 -11.27
C ASN A 90 -4.86 11.90 -10.57
N PHE A 91 -5.16 11.14 -9.52
CA PHE A 91 -4.17 10.35 -8.80
C PHE A 91 -3.47 9.34 -9.73
N ALA A 92 -4.24 8.55 -10.48
CA ALA A 92 -3.69 7.62 -11.47
C ALA A 92 -2.84 8.33 -12.54
N GLY A 93 -3.25 9.51 -12.98
CA GLY A 93 -2.47 10.33 -13.91
C GLY A 93 -1.12 10.75 -13.32
N TRP A 94 -1.10 11.15 -12.05
CA TRP A 94 0.14 11.48 -11.34
C TRP A 94 1.07 10.26 -11.21
N LEU A 95 0.53 9.10 -10.86
CA LEU A 95 1.31 7.85 -10.76
C LEU A 95 1.98 7.50 -12.09
N ARG A 96 1.24 7.55 -13.20
CA ARG A 96 1.77 7.28 -14.55
C ARG A 96 2.86 8.27 -14.94
N ARG A 97 2.63 9.58 -14.72
CA ARG A 97 3.62 10.62 -15.06
C ARG A 97 4.92 10.47 -14.28
N ASN A 98 4.85 9.91 -13.07
CA ASN A 98 6.01 9.70 -12.20
C ASN A 98 6.58 8.28 -12.28
N GLY A 99 5.99 7.37 -13.07
CA GLY A 99 6.47 6.00 -13.21
C GLY A 99 6.51 5.23 -11.89
N THR A 100 5.51 5.43 -11.02
CA THR A 100 5.48 4.87 -9.66
C THR A 100 4.19 4.10 -9.39
N TYR A 101 4.19 3.29 -8.33
CA TYR A 101 3.04 2.52 -7.88
C TYR A 101 2.16 3.35 -6.93
N GLY A 102 0.88 3.01 -6.86
CA GLY A 102 -0.04 3.65 -5.95
C GLY A 102 -0.94 2.67 -5.23
N PHE A 103 -1.58 3.17 -4.18
CA PHE A 103 -2.48 2.44 -3.30
C PHE A 103 -3.53 3.40 -2.72
N ILE A 104 -4.75 2.92 -2.52
CA ILE A 104 -5.74 3.61 -1.69
C ILE A 104 -5.78 2.93 -0.32
N GLY A 105 -5.20 3.61 0.68
CA GLY A 105 -5.14 3.12 2.06
C GLY A 105 -6.49 3.12 2.74
N GLU A 106 -7.33 4.09 2.42
CA GLU A 106 -8.66 4.21 3.00
C GLU A 106 -9.64 4.68 1.94
N VAL A 107 -10.78 4.01 1.88
CA VAL A 107 -11.99 4.50 1.22
C VAL A 107 -13.18 4.12 2.08
N GLY A 108 -14.01 5.10 2.45
CA GLY A 108 -15.14 4.89 3.35
C GLY A 108 -16.31 5.80 3.00
N TRP A 109 -17.52 5.33 3.26
CA TRP A 109 -18.77 6.07 3.05
C TRP A 109 -19.86 5.60 4.04
N PRO A 110 -20.87 6.44 4.34
CA PRO A 110 -21.72 6.22 5.50
C PRO A 110 -22.87 5.25 5.24
N SER A 111 -23.20 4.49 6.28
CA SER A 111 -24.46 3.81 6.50
C SER A 111 -25.44 4.80 7.12
N ASN A 112 -26.31 5.39 6.30
CA ASN A 112 -27.31 6.38 6.69
C ASN A 112 -28.52 6.34 5.74
N ARG A 113 -29.44 7.30 5.86
CA ARG A 113 -30.64 7.41 5.01
C ARG A 113 -30.33 7.46 3.50
N ASP A 114 -29.13 7.87 3.12
CA ASP A 114 -28.69 8.03 1.73
C ASP A 114 -27.81 6.86 1.25
N SER A 115 -27.67 5.76 2.01
CA SER A 115 -26.75 4.66 1.68
C SER A 115 -26.93 4.08 0.28
N GLY A 116 -28.15 4.03 -0.25
CA GLY A 116 -28.37 3.60 -1.64
C GLY A 116 -27.66 4.49 -2.67
N GLN A 117 -27.57 5.80 -2.43
CA GLN A 117 -26.86 6.76 -3.27
C GLN A 117 -25.34 6.63 -3.07
N TRP A 118 -24.88 6.58 -1.82
CA TRP A 118 -23.46 6.38 -1.50
C TRP A 118 -22.90 5.08 -2.07
N ASN A 119 -23.66 3.98 -2.00
CA ASN A 119 -23.28 2.71 -2.58
C ASN A 119 -23.16 2.76 -4.11
N ARG A 120 -24.04 3.47 -4.82
CA ARG A 120 -23.93 3.64 -6.28
C ARG A 120 -22.69 4.42 -6.68
N LEU A 121 -22.38 5.48 -5.92
CA LEU A 121 -21.15 6.23 -6.12
C LEU A 121 -19.92 5.35 -5.85
N ALA A 122 -19.90 4.63 -4.74
CA ALA A 122 -18.81 3.72 -4.38
C ALA A 122 -18.60 2.63 -5.45
N ASP A 123 -19.67 1.99 -5.94
CA ASP A 123 -19.63 0.97 -7.00
C ASP A 123 -19.04 1.53 -8.30
N THR A 124 -19.42 2.75 -8.67
CA THR A 124 -18.86 3.45 -9.84
C THR A 124 -17.37 3.78 -9.63
N TRP A 125 -17.00 4.21 -8.42
CA TRP A 125 -15.62 4.51 -8.06
C TRP A 125 -14.73 3.25 -8.00
N TYR A 126 -15.22 2.14 -7.46
CA TYR A 126 -14.51 0.87 -7.47
C TYR A 126 -14.41 0.29 -8.89
N THR A 127 -15.45 0.42 -9.71
CA THR A 127 -15.37 0.11 -11.15
C THR A 127 -14.25 0.91 -11.82
N ALA A 128 -14.08 2.19 -11.44
CA ALA A 128 -12.95 2.98 -11.89
C ALA A 128 -11.62 2.41 -11.38
N ALA A 129 -11.49 2.13 -10.08
CA ALA A 129 -10.28 1.55 -9.47
C ALA A 129 -9.88 0.20 -10.09
N ASP A 130 -10.84 -0.68 -10.37
CA ASP A 130 -10.63 -1.97 -11.02
C ASP A 130 -10.04 -1.82 -12.42
N ARG A 131 -10.54 -0.84 -13.20
CA ARG A 131 -10.04 -0.56 -14.55
C ARG A 131 -8.61 -0.06 -14.54
N ILE A 132 -8.25 0.77 -13.55
CA ILE A 132 -6.88 1.23 -13.40
C ILE A 132 -5.97 0.17 -12.79
N GLY A 133 -6.54 -0.83 -12.11
CA GLY A 133 -5.81 -1.87 -11.42
C GLY A 133 -5.20 -1.41 -10.10
N LEU A 134 -5.80 -0.43 -9.43
CA LEU A 134 -5.26 0.17 -8.22
C LEU A 134 -5.60 -0.71 -7.00
N PRO A 135 -4.64 -1.12 -6.15
CA PRO A 135 -4.94 -1.77 -4.87
C PRO A 135 -5.70 -0.84 -3.91
N VAL A 136 -6.62 -1.39 -3.12
CA VAL A 136 -7.52 -0.60 -2.25
C VAL A 136 -7.82 -1.36 -0.96
N THR A 137 -7.80 -0.66 0.18
CA THR A 137 -8.36 -1.12 1.45
C THR A 137 -9.58 -0.28 1.85
N ALA A 138 -10.71 -0.95 2.09
CA ALA A 138 -11.94 -0.30 2.54
C ALA A 138 -11.86 0.07 4.03
N TRP A 139 -12.33 1.25 4.39
CA TRP A 139 -12.46 1.73 5.76
C TRP A 139 -13.91 1.56 6.24
N ALA A 140 -14.20 0.82 7.31
CA ALA A 140 -13.33 -0.06 8.10
C ALA A 140 -14.04 -1.37 8.45
N ALA A 141 -13.33 -2.34 9.04
CA ALA A 141 -13.89 -3.57 9.55
C ALA A 141 -13.36 -3.87 10.95
N GLY A 142 -14.07 -4.72 11.68
CA GLY A 142 -13.61 -5.28 12.95
C GLY A 142 -14.53 -4.99 14.12
N SER A 143 -13.97 -5.13 15.31
CA SER A 143 -14.69 -4.96 16.58
C SER A 143 -14.85 -3.50 17.01
N TRP A 144 -14.26 -2.56 16.27
CA TRP A 144 -14.12 -1.17 16.66
C TRP A 144 -14.77 -0.16 15.69
N PRO A 145 -15.54 0.81 16.22
CA PRO A 145 -16.62 0.61 17.19
C PRO A 145 -17.87 0.00 16.50
N ALA A 146 -18.69 -0.71 17.27
CA ALA A 146 -19.80 -1.52 16.74
C ALA A 146 -20.86 -0.73 15.96
N ASP A 147 -21.04 0.55 16.26
CA ASP A 147 -22.00 1.47 15.66
C ASP A 147 -21.37 2.45 14.66
N TYR A 148 -20.09 2.25 14.30
CA TYR A 148 -19.42 3.13 13.37
C TYR A 148 -20.14 3.19 12.02
N PRO A 149 -20.59 4.38 11.57
CA PRO A 149 -21.43 4.47 10.39
C PRO A 149 -20.71 4.05 9.11
N MET A 150 -19.38 4.04 9.06
CA MET A 150 -18.63 3.58 7.88
C MET A 150 -18.09 2.14 8.00
N ALA A 151 -18.50 1.37 9.02
CA ALA A 151 -18.07 -0.02 9.13
C ALA A 151 -18.65 -0.88 7.99
N ILE A 152 -17.78 -1.50 7.20
CA ILE A 152 -18.10 -2.50 6.17
C ILE A 152 -18.59 -3.79 6.83
N TYR A 153 -17.84 -4.25 7.83
CA TYR A 153 -18.15 -5.43 8.64
C TYR A 153 -17.93 -5.07 10.11
N ARG A 154 -18.94 -5.33 10.94
CA ARG A 154 -18.90 -5.07 12.38
C ARG A 154 -19.12 -6.35 13.18
N SER A 155 -18.69 -6.32 14.44
CA SER A 155 -19.05 -7.37 15.39
C SER A 155 -20.57 -7.42 15.58
N GLY A 156 -21.10 -8.64 15.57
CA GLY A 156 -22.49 -8.87 15.95
C GLY A 156 -22.70 -8.80 17.46
N PRO A 157 -23.91 -9.15 17.95
CA PRO A 157 -24.16 -9.34 19.38
C PRO A 157 -23.27 -10.42 20.01
N ASP A 158 -22.79 -11.36 19.20
CA ASP A 158 -21.74 -12.30 19.57
C ASP A 158 -20.36 -11.63 19.36
N PRO A 159 -19.61 -11.31 20.43
CA PRO A 159 -18.30 -10.68 20.34
C PRO A 159 -17.23 -11.56 19.67
N ALA A 160 -17.52 -12.84 19.39
CA ALA A 160 -16.58 -13.75 18.74
C ALA A 160 -16.51 -13.61 17.21
N THR A 161 -17.42 -12.86 16.56
CA THR A 161 -17.47 -12.79 15.09
C THR A 161 -17.74 -11.38 14.55
N VAL A 162 -16.98 -10.99 13.51
CA VAL A 162 -17.20 -9.75 12.74
C VAL A 162 -18.01 -10.12 11.49
N ASN A 163 -19.25 -10.55 11.73
CA ASN A 163 -20.09 -11.17 10.70
C ASN A 163 -21.26 -10.29 10.24
N VAL A 164 -21.48 -9.12 10.84
CA VAL A 164 -22.58 -8.24 10.46
C VAL A 164 -22.11 -7.30 9.35
N ALA A 165 -22.59 -7.55 8.13
CA ALA A 165 -22.33 -6.71 6.98
C ALA A 165 -23.13 -5.39 7.06
N GLY A 166 -22.46 -4.26 6.84
CA GLY A 166 -23.10 -2.99 6.56
C GLY A 166 -23.55 -2.88 5.10
N PRO A 167 -24.33 -1.85 4.73
CA PRO A 167 -24.72 -1.60 3.33
C PRO A 167 -23.55 -1.57 2.34
N GLN A 168 -22.36 -1.20 2.80
CA GLN A 168 -21.15 -1.07 2.01
C GLN A 168 -20.57 -2.42 1.55
N ALA A 169 -20.80 -3.49 2.31
CA ALA A 169 -20.23 -4.82 2.04
C ALA A 169 -20.57 -5.32 0.63
N ALA A 170 -21.81 -5.12 0.17
CA ALA A 170 -22.25 -5.54 -1.15
C ALA A 170 -21.46 -4.89 -2.30
N VAL A 171 -20.88 -3.70 -2.08
CA VAL A 171 -19.99 -3.05 -3.05
C VAL A 171 -18.59 -3.66 -2.96
N VAL A 172 -18.04 -3.75 -1.74
CA VAL A 172 -16.68 -4.27 -1.51
C VAL A 172 -16.54 -5.72 -2.00
N GLU A 173 -17.51 -6.58 -1.71
CA GLU A 173 -17.51 -8.00 -2.12
C GLU A 173 -17.66 -8.17 -3.65
N ARG A 174 -18.33 -7.24 -4.34
CA ARG A 174 -18.43 -7.23 -5.81
C ARG A 174 -17.10 -6.92 -6.48
N HIS A 175 -16.26 -6.11 -5.83
CA HIS A 175 -14.98 -5.63 -6.35
C HIS A 175 -13.81 -6.37 -5.69
N GLY A 176 -13.82 -7.70 -5.79
CA GLY A 176 -12.84 -8.58 -5.16
C GLY A 176 -11.41 -8.50 -5.71
N SER A 177 -10.47 -9.08 -4.98
CA SER A 177 -9.05 -9.15 -5.37
C SER A 177 -8.88 -9.86 -6.72
N THR A 178 -7.87 -9.46 -7.49
CA THR A 178 -7.48 -10.13 -8.74
C THR A 178 -5.98 -10.42 -8.73
N ASP A 179 -5.49 -11.09 -9.78
CA ASP A 179 -4.04 -11.20 -10.01
C ASP A 179 -3.33 -9.86 -10.05
N ARG A 180 -4.02 -8.82 -10.48
CA ARG A 180 -3.42 -7.52 -10.72
C ARG A 180 -3.28 -6.75 -9.43
N TYR A 181 -4.28 -6.82 -8.55
CA TYR A 181 -4.31 -6.00 -7.34
C TYR A 181 -5.04 -6.71 -6.19
N PRO A 182 -4.57 -6.52 -4.94
CA PRO A 182 -5.32 -6.95 -3.78
C PRO A 182 -6.44 -5.95 -3.42
N ARG A 183 -7.48 -6.50 -2.83
CA ARG A 183 -8.57 -5.79 -2.16
C ARG A 183 -8.57 -6.19 -0.70
N GLY A 184 -8.67 -5.19 0.16
CA GLY A 184 -8.51 -5.36 1.59
C GLY A 184 -9.47 -4.55 2.42
N VAL A 185 -9.31 -4.65 3.73
CA VAL A 185 -10.02 -3.84 4.72
C VAL A 185 -9.05 -3.28 5.75
N ASN A 186 -9.43 -2.17 6.37
CA ASN A 186 -8.73 -1.60 7.51
C ASN A 186 -9.25 -2.21 8.82
N LEU A 187 -8.33 -2.64 9.69
CA LEU A 187 -8.62 -3.06 11.06
C LEU A 187 -8.04 -2.00 12.01
N ALA A 188 -8.92 -1.18 12.56
CA ALA A 188 -8.57 0.06 13.25
C ALA A 188 -8.39 -0.10 14.78
N TYR A 189 -8.79 -1.24 15.35
CA TYR A 189 -8.88 -1.38 16.81
C TYR A 189 -7.54 -1.19 17.55
N GLY A 190 -6.40 -1.46 16.89
CA GLY A 190 -5.07 -1.32 17.47
C GLY A 190 -4.62 0.14 17.65
N SER A 191 -5.18 1.07 16.87
CA SER A 191 -4.79 2.49 16.89
C SER A 191 -5.78 3.41 17.59
N PHE A 192 -7.04 3.01 17.74
CA PHE A 192 -8.08 3.84 18.34
C PHE A 192 -8.49 3.33 19.73
N GLY A 193 -8.80 4.28 20.63
CA GLY A 193 -9.46 4.05 21.91
C GLY A 193 -10.89 3.49 21.74
N ALA A 194 -11.49 2.78 22.69
CA ALA A 194 -12.92 2.48 22.69
C ALA A 194 -13.69 3.80 22.81
N GLY A 195 -14.21 4.30 21.69
CA GLY A 195 -14.74 5.66 21.53
C GLY A 195 -13.71 6.65 20.96
N ASP A 196 -14.18 7.80 20.46
CA ASP A 196 -13.39 8.88 19.82
C ASP A 196 -12.27 9.52 20.69
N SER A 197 -11.95 8.94 21.85
CA SER A 197 -11.11 9.50 22.91
C SER A 197 -9.62 9.21 22.74
N ASN A 198 -9.04 9.46 21.55
CA ASN A 198 -7.57 9.50 21.43
C ASN A 198 -6.93 10.66 22.23
N ALA A 199 -7.72 11.64 22.69
CA ALA A 199 -7.23 12.81 23.43
C ALA A 199 -6.80 12.52 24.89
N ALA A 200 -7.14 11.36 25.45
CA ALA A 200 -6.77 10.98 26.83
C ALA A 200 -5.55 10.02 26.90
N PHE A 201 -5.11 9.50 25.76
CA PHE A 201 -4.03 8.51 25.67
C PHE A 201 -2.73 9.14 25.18
N GLY A 202 -1.61 8.58 25.63
CA GLY A 202 -0.25 8.96 25.26
C GLY A 202 0.73 7.90 25.71
N ALA A 203 2.02 8.09 25.47
CA ALA A 203 3.01 7.04 25.74
C ALA A 203 3.11 6.63 27.22
N GLY A 204 2.82 7.54 28.15
CA GLY A 204 2.74 7.28 29.60
C GLY A 204 1.36 6.78 30.07
N ASN A 205 0.33 6.85 29.20
CA ASN A 205 -0.98 6.23 29.39
C ASN A 205 -1.46 5.61 28.08
N PRO A 206 -0.94 4.43 27.70
CA PRO A 206 -1.26 3.80 26.41
C PRO A 206 -2.72 3.31 26.32
N GLY A 207 -3.49 3.39 27.41
CA GLY A 207 -4.77 2.72 27.57
C GLY A 207 -4.61 1.26 27.97
N ARG A 208 -5.73 0.63 28.34
CA ARG A 208 -5.84 -0.76 28.76
C ARG A 208 -6.20 -1.64 27.58
N TYR A 209 -5.33 -2.59 27.24
CA TYR A 209 -5.62 -3.60 26.23
C TYR A 209 -6.83 -4.46 26.62
N GLY A 210 -7.69 -4.75 25.65
CA GLY A 210 -8.96 -5.48 25.83
C GLY A 210 -10.12 -4.62 26.35
N LEU A 211 -9.87 -3.35 26.66
CA LEU A 211 -10.90 -2.39 27.03
C LEU A 211 -10.82 -1.16 26.13
N ASP A 212 -9.74 -0.40 26.24
CA ASP A 212 -9.53 0.84 25.50
C ASP A 212 -9.04 0.55 24.07
N TYR A 213 -8.34 -0.53 23.81
CA TYR A 213 -7.93 -0.90 22.45
C TYR A 213 -7.69 -2.40 22.37
N GLY A 214 -7.59 -2.93 21.16
CA GLY A 214 -7.37 -4.35 20.96
C GLY A 214 -6.96 -4.72 19.55
N TYR A 215 -6.91 -6.02 19.32
CA TYR A 215 -6.73 -6.62 18.00
C TYR A 215 -7.81 -7.67 17.81
N GLU A 216 -8.15 -7.97 16.56
CA GLU A 216 -9.21 -8.90 16.24
C GLU A 216 -8.90 -10.33 16.71
N VAL A 217 -9.96 -11.09 16.96
CA VAL A 217 -9.88 -12.52 17.29
C VAL A 217 -9.62 -13.38 16.03
N PRO A 218 -9.13 -14.62 16.16
CA PRO A 218 -8.82 -15.47 15.00
C PRO A 218 -10.00 -15.64 14.03
N ALA A 219 -11.21 -15.79 14.57
CA ALA A 219 -12.44 -15.96 13.78
C ALA A 219 -12.69 -14.78 12.83
N THR A 220 -12.43 -13.54 13.26
CA THR A 220 -12.54 -12.34 12.40
C THR A 220 -11.68 -12.47 11.15
N TYR A 221 -10.43 -12.92 11.29
CA TYR A 221 -9.54 -13.06 10.13
C TYR A 221 -10.05 -14.13 9.16
N HIS A 222 -10.56 -15.25 9.67
CA HIS A 222 -11.17 -16.29 8.84
C HIS A 222 -12.45 -15.79 8.13
N ASP A 223 -13.31 -15.05 8.82
CA ASP A 223 -14.53 -14.47 8.25
C ASP A 223 -14.21 -13.50 7.11
N LEU A 224 -13.21 -12.63 7.32
CA LEU A 224 -12.74 -11.72 6.27
C LEU A 224 -12.20 -12.49 5.06
N ALA A 225 -11.38 -13.52 5.28
CA ALA A 225 -10.85 -14.36 4.21
C ALA A 225 -11.96 -15.07 3.42
N ALA A 226 -12.99 -15.58 4.12
CA ALA A 226 -14.16 -16.23 3.52
C ALA A 226 -15.00 -15.26 2.66
N ARG A 227 -15.00 -13.97 3.00
CA ARG A 227 -15.64 -12.88 2.22
C ARG A 227 -14.78 -12.38 1.05
N GLY A 228 -13.65 -13.01 0.77
CA GLY A 228 -12.78 -12.65 -0.36
C GLY A 228 -11.77 -11.54 -0.08
N VAL A 229 -11.64 -11.09 1.18
CA VAL A 229 -10.55 -10.21 1.61
C VAL A 229 -9.21 -10.95 1.48
N ARG A 230 -8.17 -10.27 0.99
CA ARG A 230 -6.81 -10.84 0.87
C ARG A 230 -5.72 -9.99 1.56
N LEU A 231 -6.04 -8.74 1.87
CA LEU A 231 -5.15 -7.80 2.54
C LEU A 231 -5.85 -7.19 3.75
N VAL A 232 -5.16 -7.15 4.88
CA VAL A 232 -5.55 -6.39 6.06
C VAL A 232 -4.58 -5.24 6.24
N ARG A 233 -5.09 -4.00 6.30
CA ARG A 233 -4.34 -2.84 6.78
C ARG A 233 -4.55 -2.76 8.29
N LEU A 234 -3.56 -3.22 9.05
CA LEU A 234 -3.62 -3.31 10.51
C LEU A 234 -3.07 -2.01 11.11
N ALA A 235 -3.95 -1.20 11.66
CA ALA A 235 -3.60 0.07 12.27
C ALA A 235 -3.00 -0.15 13.66
N VAL A 236 -1.84 0.45 13.92
CA VAL A 236 -1.19 0.51 15.24
C VAL A 236 -0.89 1.94 15.64
N ASN A 237 -0.72 2.19 16.93
CA ASN A 237 -0.35 3.49 17.45
C ASN A 237 1.16 3.58 17.78
N TRP A 238 1.80 4.71 17.44
CA TRP A 238 3.24 4.92 17.67
C TRP A 238 3.55 4.88 19.17
N GLU A 239 2.83 5.66 19.97
CA GLU A 239 3.04 5.80 21.41
C GLU A 239 2.90 4.47 22.17
N ARG A 240 2.02 3.58 21.72
CA ARG A 240 1.87 2.23 22.29
C ARG A 240 3.05 1.32 21.92
N LEU A 241 3.47 1.33 20.66
CA LEU A 241 4.49 0.40 20.16
C LEU A 241 5.92 0.86 20.47
N GLN A 242 6.18 2.17 20.53
CA GLN A 242 7.43 2.78 20.96
C GLN A 242 7.15 3.95 21.93
N PRO A 243 7.07 3.69 23.25
CA PRO A 243 6.67 4.71 24.24
C PRO A 243 7.64 5.88 24.38
N VAL A 244 8.90 5.72 24.00
CA VAL A 244 9.89 6.79 24.04
C VAL A 244 10.55 6.87 22.66
N PRO A 245 10.51 8.02 21.96
CA PRO A 245 11.25 8.18 20.70
C PRO A 245 12.73 7.81 20.87
N PHE A 246 13.29 7.06 19.93
CA PHE A 246 14.63 6.44 20.03
C PHE A 246 14.81 5.34 21.10
N GLY A 247 13.80 5.10 21.92
CA GLY A 247 13.75 4.03 22.89
C GLY A 247 13.43 2.67 22.25
N PRO A 248 13.45 1.60 23.06
CA PRO A 248 13.04 0.28 22.61
C PRO A 248 11.54 0.25 22.24
N LEU A 249 11.16 -0.74 21.44
CA LEU A 249 9.75 -1.08 21.28
C LEU A 249 9.20 -1.66 22.59
N SER A 250 7.92 -1.42 22.85
CA SER A 250 7.20 -2.08 23.94
C SER A 250 7.12 -3.58 23.67
N GLY A 251 7.67 -4.40 24.58
CA GLY A 251 7.66 -5.86 24.44
C GLY A 251 6.25 -6.43 24.42
N ASP A 252 5.37 -5.94 25.30
CA ASP A 252 3.98 -6.39 25.41
C ASP A 252 3.17 -6.02 24.17
N GLU A 253 3.31 -4.79 23.69
CA GLU A 253 2.56 -4.35 22.50
C GLU A 253 3.06 -5.03 21.24
N LEU A 254 4.39 -5.19 21.11
CA LEU A 254 4.97 -5.96 20.01
C LEU A 254 4.49 -7.40 20.02
N ALA A 255 4.35 -8.04 21.19
CA ALA A 255 3.83 -9.41 21.29
C ALA A 255 2.37 -9.51 20.79
N ARG A 256 1.53 -8.51 21.08
CA ARG A 256 0.13 -8.43 20.61
C ARG A 256 0.05 -8.21 19.11
N VAL A 257 0.80 -7.24 18.57
CA VAL A 257 0.88 -6.97 17.13
C VAL A 257 1.37 -8.21 16.37
N ARG A 258 2.43 -8.87 16.86
CA ARG A 258 2.93 -10.13 16.29
C ARG A 258 1.89 -11.25 16.35
N SER A 259 1.07 -11.29 17.40
CA SER A 259 -0.05 -12.25 17.49
C SER A 259 -1.09 -11.98 16.40
N ALA A 260 -1.47 -10.73 16.19
CA ALA A 260 -2.39 -10.34 15.11
C ALA A 260 -1.85 -10.72 13.72
N PHE A 261 -0.55 -10.51 13.46
CA PHE A 261 0.08 -10.94 12.20
C PHE A 261 0.03 -12.45 11.99
N ARG A 262 0.30 -13.25 13.03
CA ARG A 262 0.22 -14.71 12.94
C ARG A 262 -1.22 -15.17 12.67
N GLN A 263 -2.20 -14.58 13.34
CA GLN A 263 -3.61 -14.92 13.15
C GLN A 263 -4.10 -14.57 11.74
N ALA A 264 -3.74 -13.39 11.22
CA ALA A 264 -4.02 -13.02 9.83
C ALA A 264 -3.36 -14.01 8.85
N GLY A 265 -2.09 -14.35 9.07
CA GLY A 265 -1.38 -15.33 8.24
C GLY A 265 -2.00 -16.74 8.26
N GLN A 266 -2.46 -17.20 9.43
CA GLN A 266 -3.16 -18.48 9.59
C GLN A 266 -4.50 -18.53 8.84
N ALA A 267 -5.14 -17.36 8.65
CA ALA A 267 -6.33 -17.22 7.82
C ALA A 267 -6.01 -17.04 6.31
N GLY A 268 -4.73 -17.08 5.91
CA GLY A 268 -4.31 -16.87 4.52
C GLY A 268 -4.34 -15.40 4.08
N LEU A 269 -4.37 -14.46 5.03
CA LEU A 269 -4.35 -13.02 4.74
C LEU A 269 -2.92 -12.48 4.76
N THR A 270 -2.69 -11.47 3.94
CA THR A 270 -1.49 -10.64 4.00
C THR A 270 -1.77 -9.36 4.80
N VAL A 271 -0.73 -8.78 5.38
CA VAL A 271 -0.82 -7.62 6.27
C VAL A 271 0.04 -6.48 5.77
N LEU A 272 -0.59 -5.31 5.70
CA LEU A 272 0.07 -4.01 5.68
C LEU A 272 0.02 -3.47 7.12
N LEU A 273 1.18 -3.31 7.76
CA LEU A 273 1.28 -2.67 9.07
C LEU A 273 1.22 -1.16 8.90
N ASP A 274 0.14 -0.54 9.38
CA ASP A 274 -0.10 0.91 9.29
C ASP A 274 0.26 1.60 10.61
N LEU A 275 1.24 2.51 10.58
CA LEU A 275 1.49 3.43 11.69
C LEU A 275 0.45 4.53 11.65
N HIS A 276 -0.63 4.30 12.38
CA HIS A 276 -1.82 5.13 12.34
C HIS A 276 -1.69 6.36 13.24
N GLY A 277 -1.08 7.41 12.70
CA GLY A 277 -0.92 8.69 13.40
C GLY A 277 -0.51 9.82 12.45
N TYR A 278 -0.88 11.05 12.80
CA TYR A 278 -0.94 12.17 11.84
C TYR A 278 0.32 13.05 11.82
N GLY A 279 1.42 12.58 12.40
CA GLY A 279 2.69 13.31 12.51
C GLY A 279 2.96 13.98 13.85
N ASP A 280 2.05 13.87 14.81
CA ASP A 280 2.30 14.16 16.21
C ASP A 280 2.48 12.90 17.05
N PHE A 281 3.12 13.08 18.20
CA PHE A 281 3.39 12.04 19.18
C PHE A 281 3.07 12.60 20.57
N PHE A 282 2.23 11.93 21.36
CA PHE A 282 1.88 12.36 22.70
C PHE A 282 2.75 11.65 23.75
N ALA A 283 3.80 12.33 24.19
CA ALA A 283 4.66 11.85 25.27
C ALA A 283 4.01 12.09 26.64
N GLY A 284 4.33 11.24 27.63
CA GLY A 284 3.76 11.35 28.96
C GLY A 284 2.30 10.91 29.03
N GLY A 285 1.58 11.36 30.06
CA GLY A 285 0.28 10.80 30.48
C GLY A 285 0.42 9.85 31.66
N GLY A 286 -0.71 9.39 32.21
CA GLY A 286 -0.80 8.45 33.33
C GLY A 286 -1.48 9.07 34.55
N SER A 287 -1.38 8.41 35.71
CA SER A 287 -1.97 8.85 36.98
C SER A 287 -1.39 10.15 37.56
N HIS A 288 -0.30 10.71 36.98
CA HIS A 288 0.40 11.89 37.52
C HIS A 288 0.98 12.88 36.49
N GLY A 289 0.64 12.80 35.18
CA GLY A 289 1.37 13.57 34.16
C GLY A 289 0.51 14.27 33.10
N GLN A 290 0.87 15.51 32.77
CA GLN A 290 0.32 16.21 31.60
C GLN A 290 0.81 15.55 30.30
N LEU A 291 -0.09 15.43 29.31
CA LEU A 291 0.30 15.03 27.96
C LEU A 291 1.15 16.12 27.30
N ARG A 292 2.29 15.74 26.73
CA ARG A 292 3.15 16.62 25.96
C ARG A 292 3.11 16.22 24.50
N ARG A 293 2.49 17.06 23.67
CA ARG A 293 2.46 16.89 22.23
C ARG A 293 3.80 17.25 21.61
N LEU A 294 4.43 16.27 20.96
CA LEU A 294 5.60 16.42 20.10
C LEU A 294 5.14 16.37 18.65
N VAL A 295 5.90 16.99 17.75
CA VAL A 295 5.48 17.15 16.35
C VAL A 295 6.63 16.83 15.42
N LEU A 296 6.39 15.99 14.42
CA LEU A 296 7.43 15.48 13.51
C LEU A 296 8.07 16.64 12.73
N GLY A 297 9.41 16.66 12.74
CA GLY A 297 10.23 17.74 12.18
C GLY A 297 10.59 18.85 13.17
N SER A 298 10.07 18.81 14.40
CA SER A 298 10.52 19.69 15.49
C SER A 298 11.80 19.14 16.13
N PRO A 299 12.55 19.94 16.91
CA PRO A 299 13.70 19.45 17.67
C PRO A 299 13.34 18.31 18.65
N ALA A 300 12.11 18.30 19.18
CA ALA A 300 11.67 17.29 20.15
C ALA A 300 11.19 15.98 19.50
N LEU A 301 10.84 16.00 18.21
CA LEU A 301 10.54 14.81 17.41
C LEU A 301 11.12 15.02 16.00
N PRO A 302 12.46 14.92 15.85
CA PRO A 302 13.11 15.12 14.56
C PRO A 302 12.67 14.04 13.58
N THR A 303 12.84 14.27 12.28
CA THR A 303 12.45 13.30 11.23
C THR A 303 13.11 11.92 11.39
N THR A 304 14.30 11.89 12.02
CA THR A 304 15.02 10.66 12.34
C THR A 304 14.34 9.79 13.40
N ALA A 305 13.41 10.33 14.20
CA ALA A 305 12.63 9.54 15.15
C ALA A 305 11.74 8.53 14.43
N LEU A 306 11.09 8.94 13.32
CA LEU A 306 10.30 8.03 12.48
C LEU A 306 11.17 6.95 11.84
N ALA A 307 12.40 7.31 11.44
CA ALA A 307 13.36 6.38 10.88
C ALA A 307 13.84 5.33 11.91
N ASP A 308 14.12 5.76 13.15
CA ASP A 308 14.47 4.84 14.25
C ASP A 308 13.32 3.87 14.56
N PHE A 309 12.09 4.39 14.70
CA PHE A 309 10.89 3.57 14.90
C PHE A 309 10.81 2.47 13.83
N TRP A 310 10.87 2.85 12.55
CA TRP A 310 10.72 1.90 11.45
C TRP A 310 11.89 0.92 11.32
N GLN A 311 13.12 1.33 11.65
CA GLN A 311 14.24 0.40 11.70
C GLN A 311 14.00 -0.71 12.73
N ARG A 312 13.58 -0.34 13.94
CA ARG A 312 13.31 -1.29 15.03
C ARG A 312 12.13 -2.18 14.69
N THR A 313 11.04 -1.60 14.21
CA THR A 313 9.83 -2.34 13.85
C THR A 313 10.10 -3.32 12.72
N ALA A 314 10.79 -2.92 11.65
CA ALA A 314 11.14 -3.82 10.55
C ALA A 314 12.03 -4.98 11.00
N GLN A 315 13.01 -4.74 11.88
CA GLN A 315 13.82 -5.81 12.48
C GLN A 315 12.98 -6.75 13.34
N ALA A 316 12.09 -6.19 14.17
CA ALA A 316 11.28 -6.94 15.12
C ALA A 316 10.18 -7.80 14.49
N VAL A 317 9.89 -7.62 13.20
CA VAL A 317 8.85 -8.36 12.46
C VAL A 317 9.40 -9.05 11.22
N ALA A 318 10.73 -9.11 11.05
CA ALA A 318 11.38 -9.70 9.87
C ALA A 318 11.03 -11.19 9.65
N ASP A 319 10.68 -11.90 10.71
CA ASP A 319 10.25 -13.31 10.71
C ASP A 319 8.74 -13.50 10.52
N MET A 320 7.99 -12.43 10.22
CA MET A 320 6.53 -12.47 10.03
C MET A 320 6.18 -12.50 8.53
N PRO A 321 5.96 -13.70 7.93
CA PRO A 321 5.72 -13.81 6.48
C PRO A 321 4.42 -13.16 6.02
N ALA A 322 3.44 -13.00 6.92
CA ALA A 322 2.20 -12.31 6.62
C ALA A 322 2.40 -10.80 6.39
N VAL A 323 3.48 -10.19 6.89
CA VAL A 323 3.72 -8.74 6.75
C VAL A 323 4.37 -8.45 5.41
N VAL A 324 3.57 -7.95 4.48
CA VAL A 324 3.98 -7.71 3.09
C VAL A 324 4.26 -6.24 2.80
N ALA A 325 3.81 -5.35 3.68
CA ALA A 325 4.00 -3.92 3.54
C ALA A 325 4.02 -3.15 4.86
N TYR A 326 4.66 -1.98 4.82
CA TYR A 326 4.71 -1.00 5.90
C TYR A 326 4.08 0.33 5.43
N GLY A 327 2.98 0.75 6.03
CA GLY A 327 2.40 2.09 5.87
C GLY A 327 3.05 3.03 6.88
N ILE A 328 3.98 3.89 6.40
CA ILE A 328 4.96 4.49 7.32
C ILE A 328 4.42 5.58 8.23
N LEU A 329 3.32 6.24 7.85
CA LEU A 329 2.60 7.19 8.68
C LEU A 329 1.26 7.52 8.03
N ASN A 330 0.17 7.32 8.75
CA ASN A 330 -1.18 7.64 8.29
C ASN A 330 -1.41 9.15 8.25
N GLU A 331 -1.79 9.70 7.09
CA GLU A 331 -2.22 11.11 6.97
C GLU A 331 -1.34 12.15 7.72
N PRO A 332 -0.11 12.43 7.27
CA PRO A 332 0.86 13.29 7.97
C PRO A 332 0.47 14.78 7.96
N THR A 333 -0.63 15.16 8.61
CA THR A 333 -1.24 16.50 8.56
C THR A 333 -0.74 17.44 9.66
N ARG A 334 -0.24 16.87 10.76
CA ARG A 334 0.16 17.57 11.99
C ARG A 334 1.68 17.57 12.11
N LEU A 335 2.36 18.26 11.20
CA LEU A 335 3.82 18.41 11.17
C LEU A 335 4.29 19.74 11.75
N ALA A 336 5.59 19.89 11.98
CA ALA A 336 6.16 21.07 12.63
C ALA A 336 5.99 22.37 11.82
N ALA A 337 5.60 22.26 10.54
CA ALA A 337 5.23 23.38 9.70
C ALA A 337 4.07 23.00 8.77
N GLY A 338 3.27 24.00 8.37
CA GLY A 338 2.19 23.85 7.39
C GLY A 338 2.66 24.00 5.93
N GLY A 339 1.72 23.75 5.00
CA GLY A 339 1.93 24.01 3.56
C GLY A 339 3.19 23.36 2.97
N ARG A 340 3.88 24.06 2.07
CA ARG A 340 5.08 23.54 1.39
C ARG A 340 6.24 23.19 2.33
N ALA A 341 6.34 23.88 3.47
CA ALA A 341 7.36 23.57 4.47
C ALA A 341 7.07 22.21 5.14
N GLY A 342 5.80 21.95 5.49
CA GLY A 342 5.34 20.64 5.96
C GLY A 342 5.58 19.53 4.94
N ALA A 343 5.27 19.78 3.67
CA ALA A 343 5.56 18.83 2.59
C ALA A 343 7.04 18.43 2.54
N ARG A 344 7.98 19.38 2.69
CA ARG A 344 9.43 19.07 2.72
C ARG A 344 9.86 18.32 3.98
N ILE A 345 9.22 18.57 5.13
CA ILE A 345 9.44 17.78 6.35
C ILE A 345 9.03 16.33 6.07
N TRP A 346 7.85 16.14 5.47
CA TRP A 346 7.36 14.81 5.14
C TRP A 346 8.23 14.08 4.13
N GLU A 347 8.66 14.75 3.05
CA GLU A 347 9.56 14.18 2.05
C GLU A 347 10.85 13.66 2.69
N ARG A 348 11.42 14.42 3.64
CA ARG A 348 12.62 14.03 4.38
C ARG A 348 12.35 12.86 5.33
N ALA A 349 11.28 12.92 6.13
CA ALA A 349 10.96 11.89 7.11
C ALA A 349 10.64 10.55 6.44
N SER A 350 9.83 10.57 5.38
CA SER A 350 9.47 9.38 4.62
C SER A 350 10.66 8.74 3.92
N GLN A 351 11.56 9.53 3.29
CA GLN A 351 12.80 8.98 2.72
C GLN A 351 13.67 8.34 3.80
N GLN A 352 13.87 9.00 4.93
CA GLN A 352 14.69 8.47 6.03
C GLN A 352 14.11 7.17 6.60
N ALA A 353 12.78 7.06 6.71
CA ALA A 353 12.11 5.84 7.12
C ALA A 353 12.33 4.70 6.11
N VAL A 354 12.17 4.96 4.81
CA VAL A 354 12.46 3.98 3.74
C VAL A 354 13.90 3.50 3.82
N ASP A 355 14.87 4.43 3.90
CA ASP A 355 16.29 4.08 4.00
C ASP A 355 16.57 3.22 5.23
N ALA A 356 15.96 3.56 6.38
CA ALA A 356 16.13 2.85 7.63
C ALA A 356 15.53 1.43 7.57
N ILE A 357 14.35 1.26 6.97
CA ILE A 357 13.75 -0.05 6.69
C ILE A 357 14.68 -0.88 5.80
N ARG A 358 15.17 -0.32 4.68
CA ARG A 358 16.03 -1.05 3.75
C ARG A 358 17.36 -1.47 4.36
N ARG A 359 17.94 -0.68 5.28
CA ARG A 359 19.15 -1.05 6.03
C ARG A 359 18.99 -2.32 6.89
N THR A 360 17.76 -2.70 7.23
CA THR A 360 17.50 -3.95 7.97
C THR A 360 17.55 -5.20 7.09
N GLY A 361 17.57 -5.03 5.76
CA GLY A 361 17.38 -6.11 4.79
C GLY A 361 15.92 -6.38 4.45
N ALA A 362 14.96 -5.68 5.05
CA ALA A 362 13.53 -5.85 4.77
C ALA A 362 13.19 -5.52 3.31
N THR A 363 12.58 -6.49 2.64
CA THR A 363 12.16 -6.38 1.23
C THR A 363 10.69 -6.02 1.06
N ALA A 364 9.91 -5.98 2.15
CA ALA A 364 8.49 -5.63 2.14
C ALA A 364 8.23 -4.30 1.42
N ALA A 365 7.04 -4.15 0.84
CA ALA A 365 6.67 -2.90 0.20
C ALA A 365 6.53 -1.76 1.23
N VAL A 366 6.73 -0.51 0.81
CA VAL A 366 6.60 0.65 1.71
C VAL A 366 5.60 1.64 1.13
N MET A 367 4.52 1.88 1.86
CA MET A 367 3.43 2.77 1.45
C MET A 367 3.68 4.16 2.01
N ILE A 368 3.58 5.17 1.15
CA ILE A 368 3.96 6.56 1.44
C ILE A 368 2.75 7.46 1.26
N SER A 369 2.10 7.83 2.37
CA SER A 369 1.00 8.79 2.39
C SER A 369 1.37 10.12 1.74
N GLY A 370 0.40 10.82 1.15
CA GLY A 370 0.59 12.21 0.70
C GLY A 370 0.54 13.21 1.86
N TYR A 371 1.17 14.38 1.70
CA TYR A 371 0.94 15.55 2.57
C TYR A 371 -0.25 16.40 2.07
N LEU A 372 -1.00 17.01 2.99
CA LEU A 372 -2.27 17.70 2.71
C LEU A 372 -2.21 18.78 1.60
N PRO A 373 -3.25 18.89 0.75
CA PRO A 373 -4.38 17.97 0.63
C PRO A 373 -3.96 16.65 -0.04
N MET A 374 -4.36 15.51 0.55
CA MET A 374 -3.87 14.18 0.16
C MET A 374 -4.91 13.29 -0.51
N GLY A 375 -6.15 13.76 -0.66
CA GLY A 375 -7.19 13.03 -1.38
C GLY A 375 -6.92 13.00 -2.89
N PRO A 376 -7.43 12.00 -3.63
CA PRO A 376 -7.20 11.85 -5.07
C PRO A 376 -7.47 13.12 -5.90
N PRO A 377 -8.55 13.91 -5.65
CA PRO A 377 -8.82 15.14 -6.42
C PRO A 377 -7.70 16.18 -6.35
N ALA A 378 -7.01 16.27 -5.22
CA ALA A 378 -5.96 17.26 -4.98
C ALA A 378 -4.55 16.65 -5.04
N TRP A 379 -4.43 15.36 -5.36
CA TRP A 379 -3.15 14.66 -5.40
C TRP A 379 -2.16 15.34 -6.35
N GLY A 380 -0.92 15.46 -5.90
CA GLY A 380 0.17 16.09 -6.64
C GLY A 380 0.28 17.60 -6.46
N GLN A 381 -0.68 18.25 -5.78
CA GLN A 381 -0.55 19.69 -5.47
C GLN A 381 0.68 19.94 -4.59
N MET A 382 0.83 19.23 -3.47
CA MET A 382 1.99 19.38 -2.58
C MET A 382 3.24 18.67 -3.08
N HIS A 383 3.07 17.53 -3.74
CA HIS A 383 4.17 16.72 -4.26
C HIS A 383 4.01 16.50 -5.78
N PRO A 384 4.41 17.46 -6.62
CA PRO A 384 4.20 17.35 -8.07
C PRO A 384 5.04 16.22 -8.71
N ARG A 385 6.09 15.76 -8.02
CA ARG A 385 6.94 14.65 -8.44
C ARG A 385 7.02 13.58 -7.35
N ALA A 386 7.21 12.32 -7.73
CA ALA A 386 7.65 11.29 -6.80
C ALA A 386 9.01 11.71 -6.21
N TRP A 387 9.16 11.55 -4.90
CA TRP A 387 10.32 12.02 -4.14
C TRP A 387 11.12 10.90 -3.47
N ILE A 388 10.56 9.69 -3.39
CA ILE A 388 11.20 8.56 -2.71
C ILE A 388 12.13 7.85 -3.68
N ARG A 389 13.34 7.58 -3.22
CA ARG A 389 14.31 6.70 -3.86
C ARG A 389 14.37 5.42 -3.04
N ASP A 390 13.91 4.33 -3.62
CA ASP A 390 14.01 2.99 -3.02
C ASP A 390 14.87 2.11 -3.95
N PRO A 391 16.02 1.58 -3.49
CA PRO A 391 16.85 0.69 -4.30
C PRO A 391 16.13 -0.58 -4.74
N LEU A 392 15.07 -1.01 -4.04
CA LEU A 392 14.27 -2.17 -4.43
C LEU A 392 13.10 -1.81 -5.38
N GLY A 393 12.80 -0.53 -5.57
CA GLY A 393 11.65 -0.09 -6.36
C GLY A 393 10.31 -0.61 -5.83
N ARG A 394 10.19 -0.87 -4.52
CA ARG A 394 9.00 -1.44 -3.87
C ARG A 394 8.25 -0.42 -3.01
N VAL A 395 8.24 0.84 -3.46
CA VAL A 395 7.47 1.92 -2.86
C VAL A 395 6.19 2.16 -3.65
N ALA A 396 5.08 2.34 -2.94
CA ALA A 396 3.86 2.91 -3.50
C ALA A 396 3.45 4.16 -2.74
N TYR A 397 2.85 5.10 -3.47
CA TYR A 397 2.23 6.29 -2.89
C TYR A 397 0.80 6.00 -2.48
N GLU A 398 0.41 6.48 -1.30
CA GLU A 398 -0.86 6.18 -0.64
C GLU A 398 -1.73 7.44 -0.57
N SER A 399 -2.96 7.32 -1.05
CA SER A 399 -4.00 8.35 -0.99
C SER A 399 -5.26 7.79 -0.33
N HIS A 400 -6.09 8.65 0.25
CA HIS A 400 -7.35 8.27 0.90
C HIS A 400 -8.55 8.93 0.21
N ALA A 401 -9.64 8.19 0.06
CA ALA A 401 -10.80 8.61 -0.70
C ALA A 401 -12.07 8.61 0.16
N TYR A 402 -12.53 9.81 0.52
CA TYR A 402 -13.87 10.04 1.06
C TYR A 402 -14.64 10.94 0.09
N PHE A 403 -15.95 10.72 -0.01
CA PHE A 403 -16.78 11.29 -1.09
C PHE A 403 -17.49 12.58 -0.68
N ASP A 404 -17.41 13.00 0.58
CA ASP A 404 -17.89 14.30 1.01
C ASP A 404 -17.06 15.46 0.40
N SER A 405 -17.64 16.65 0.41
CA SER A 405 -17.13 17.83 -0.29
C SER A 405 -15.68 18.18 0.07
N ASP A 406 -15.31 18.04 1.34
CA ASP A 406 -13.96 18.28 1.84
C ASP A 406 -13.06 17.03 1.88
N GLY A 407 -13.62 15.85 1.58
CA GLY A 407 -12.92 14.57 1.62
C GLY A 407 -12.48 14.15 3.03
N SER A 408 -13.14 14.67 4.08
CA SER A 408 -12.80 14.39 5.48
C SER A 408 -13.39 13.08 6.00
N GLY A 409 -14.37 12.50 5.31
CA GLY A 409 -15.08 11.32 5.79
C GLY A 409 -16.05 11.58 6.94
N ARG A 410 -16.41 12.85 7.20
CA ARG A 410 -17.38 13.23 8.25
C ARG A 410 -18.82 13.12 7.76
N TYR A 411 -19.06 13.30 6.47
CA TYR A 411 -20.38 13.15 5.84
C TYR A 411 -21.49 13.94 6.55
N LEU A 412 -21.22 15.21 6.86
CA LEU A 412 -22.17 16.08 7.60
C LEU A 412 -23.40 16.51 6.78
N ALA A 413 -23.36 16.38 5.46
CA ALA A 413 -24.42 16.79 4.57
C ALA A 413 -25.12 15.59 3.90
N SER A 414 -26.34 15.81 3.41
CA SER A 414 -27.03 14.79 2.61
C SER A 414 -26.31 14.54 1.29
N TYR A 415 -26.53 13.37 0.66
CA TYR A 415 -25.97 13.10 -0.66
C TYR A 415 -26.37 14.18 -1.69
N ALA A 416 -27.64 14.63 -1.65
CA ALA A 416 -28.14 15.66 -2.55
C ALA A 416 -27.47 17.03 -2.33
N ASP A 417 -27.14 17.39 -1.08
CA ASP A 417 -26.35 18.59 -0.78
C ASP A 417 -24.92 18.47 -1.30
N GLU A 418 -24.29 17.31 -1.12
CA GLU A 418 -22.95 17.05 -1.62
C GLU A 418 -22.88 17.14 -3.14
N VAL A 419 -23.88 16.63 -3.87
CA VAL A 419 -24.01 16.82 -5.32
C VAL A 419 -24.09 18.30 -5.70
N ARG A 420 -24.89 19.11 -4.98
CA ARG A 420 -25.02 20.56 -5.24
C ARG A 420 -23.75 21.35 -4.98
N ARG A 421 -22.89 20.87 -4.07
CA ARG A 421 -21.60 21.51 -3.73
C ARG A 421 -20.51 21.27 -4.77
N VAL A 422 -20.73 20.40 -5.75
CA VAL A 422 -19.73 20.14 -6.79
C VAL A 422 -19.73 21.27 -7.81
N ASP A 423 -18.73 22.14 -7.72
CA ASP A 423 -18.47 23.20 -8.68
C ASP A 423 -16.95 23.45 -8.81
N PRO A 424 -16.37 23.48 -10.04
CA PRO A 424 -16.99 23.09 -11.31
C PRO A 424 -17.27 21.58 -11.37
N VAL A 425 -18.35 21.20 -12.06
CA VAL A 425 -18.66 19.79 -12.33
C VAL A 425 -17.65 19.22 -13.33
N PRO A 426 -16.85 18.20 -12.96
CA PRO A 426 -15.92 17.57 -13.89
C PRO A 426 -16.65 16.84 -15.02
N SER A 427 -15.91 16.41 -16.06
CA SER A 427 -16.47 15.54 -17.09
C SER A 427 -17.11 14.30 -16.45
N ARG A 428 -18.36 14.02 -16.84
CA ARG A 428 -19.10 12.82 -16.41
C ARG A 428 -18.52 11.52 -16.96
N CYS A 429 -17.60 11.57 -17.93
CA CYS A 429 -16.92 10.39 -18.42
C CYS A 429 -15.41 10.57 -18.33
N GLN A 430 -14.73 9.64 -17.65
CA GLN A 430 -13.30 9.65 -17.43
C GLN A 430 -12.61 8.52 -18.19
N TRP A 431 -11.50 8.85 -18.86
CA TRP A 431 -10.62 7.86 -19.47
C TRP A 431 -9.64 7.34 -18.41
N LEU A 432 -9.64 6.03 -18.18
CA LEU A 432 -8.84 5.39 -17.14
C LEU A 432 -7.93 4.33 -17.74
N PRO A 433 -6.76 4.72 -18.29
CA PRO A 433 -5.75 3.76 -18.71
C PRO A 433 -5.25 2.95 -17.52
N PRO A 434 -5.04 1.63 -17.66
CA PRO A 434 -4.49 0.79 -16.60
C PRO A 434 -3.12 1.29 -16.09
N LEU A 435 -2.90 1.18 -14.78
CA LEU A 435 -1.60 1.36 -14.14
C LEU A 435 -0.76 0.09 -14.25
N ALA A 436 0.55 0.24 -14.03
CA ALA A 436 1.39 -0.90 -13.66
C ALA A 436 0.94 -1.39 -12.28
N VAL A 437 0.80 -2.69 -12.12
CA VAL A 437 0.27 -3.31 -10.91
C VAL A 437 1.29 -4.27 -10.30
N GLN A 438 1.20 -4.43 -8.97
CA GLN A 438 2.00 -5.28 -8.05
C GLN A 438 3.27 -4.68 -7.41
N VAL A 439 3.08 -3.75 -6.47
CA VAL A 439 4.05 -3.58 -5.36
C VAL A 439 3.74 -4.54 -4.19
N LEU A 440 2.43 -4.81 -4.01
CA LEU A 440 1.85 -5.70 -3.02
C LEU A 440 1.59 -7.07 -3.67
N PRO A 441 1.77 -8.17 -2.93
CA PRO A 441 1.40 -9.49 -3.41
C PRO A 441 -0.12 -9.61 -3.57
N THR A 442 -0.54 -10.35 -4.58
CA THR A 442 -1.94 -10.72 -4.82
C THR A 442 -2.10 -12.16 -4.36
N GLY A 443 -2.78 -12.37 -3.22
CA GLY A 443 -2.83 -13.64 -2.49
C GLY A 443 -3.50 -14.79 -3.26
N ARG A 444 -2.78 -15.36 -4.24
CA ARG A 444 -3.09 -16.61 -4.91
C ARG A 444 -2.38 -17.78 -4.27
#